data_AF-A0AAJ2X2E9-F1
#
_entry.id   AF-A0AAJ2X2E9-F1
#
_cell.length_a   1.000
_cell.length_b   1.000
_cell.length_c   1.000
_cell.angle_alpha   90.00
_cell.angle_beta   90.00
_cell.angle_gamma   90.00
#
_symmetry.space_group_name_H-M   'P 1'
#
loop_
_entity.id
_entity.type
_entity.pdbx_description
1 polymer ?
#
loop_
_entity_poly.entity_id
_entity_poly.type
_entity_poly.pdbx_seq_one_letter_code
_entity_poly.pdbx_strand_id
1 'polypeptide(L)'
;MAVDEVDSRGENTAMFLESLSELEMQRLRLWMKDSLGFWVVVEPGVGHIQVKIADEKHPPRNIADLGFGYSQILPIVLQLWKNRSVSGASSPQKRVLLAMEQPELHLHPDYQAKIADLMVSCTSTQSSSLRVILETHSDHLINRFGSLINEGTLSADDIQILVVNEDDEKNSEVNVVEFSDDGTLGDNWPLGFFTPEDA
;
A
#
# COMPACT_ATOMS: atom_id res chain seq x y z
N MET A 1 8.11 18.00 14.49
CA MET A 1 7.35 17.40 13.38
C MET A 1 5.93 17.18 13.88
N ALA A 2 4.91 17.42 13.06
CA ALA A 2 3.53 17.15 13.47
C ALA A 2 3.40 15.65 13.73
N VAL A 3 2.86 15.26 14.89
CA VAL A 3 2.70 13.85 15.29
C VAL A 3 1.47 13.22 14.63
N ASP A 4 0.80 13.96 13.74
CA ASP A 4 -0.49 13.62 13.13
C ASP A 4 -0.37 12.95 11.75
N GLU A 5 0.85 12.84 11.20
CA GLU A 5 1.15 12.23 9.89
C GLU A 5 2.31 11.25 10.03
N VAL A 6 2.32 10.17 9.24
CA VAL A 6 3.47 9.28 9.11
C VAL A 6 4.39 9.86 8.04
N ASP A 7 5.68 10.01 8.35
CA ASP A 7 6.66 10.50 7.39
C ASP A 7 6.89 9.49 6.25
N SER A 8 7.43 9.96 5.13
CA SER A 8 7.63 9.14 3.93
C SER A 8 8.61 7.98 4.12
N ARG A 9 9.41 7.97 5.19
CA ARG A 9 10.36 6.91 5.54
C ARG A 9 9.85 5.99 6.66
N GLY A 10 8.72 6.32 7.27
CA GLY A 10 8.16 5.65 8.44
C GLY A 10 8.94 5.85 9.75
N GLU A 11 9.89 6.80 9.82
CA GLU A 11 10.76 6.99 11.01
C GLU A 11 9.95 7.37 12.26
N ASN A 12 8.84 8.09 12.08
CA ASN A 12 7.94 8.52 13.15
C ASN A 12 6.75 7.58 13.41
N THR A 13 6.73 6.37 12.83
CA THR A 13 5.62 5.41 12.95
C THR A 13 5.20 5.15 14.39
N ALA A 14 6.16 4.97 15.31
CA ALA A 14 5.87 4.74 16.72
C ALA A 14 5.17 5.95 17.38
N MET A 15 5.63 7.16 17.07
CA MET A 15 5.03 8.40 17.61
C MET A 15 3.63 8.65 17.05
N PHE A 16 3.43 8.40 15.76
CA PHE A 16 2.11 8.49 15.13
C PHE A 16 1.12 7.52 15.78
N LEU A 17 1.53 6.28 16.05
CA LEU A 17 0.66 5.30 16.69
C LEU A 17 0.32 5.70 18.14
N GLU A 18 1.24 6.33 18.86
CA GLU A 18 1.00 6.85 20.21
C GLU A 18 0.04 8.05 20.22
N SER A 19 0.04 8.88 19.18
CA SER A 19 -0.84 10.06 19.10
C SER A 19 -2.30 9.71 18.81
N LEU A 20 -2.59 8.49 18.35
CA LEU A 20 -3.95 8.05 18.07
C LEU A 20 -4.78 7.94 19.36
N SER A 21 -6.01 8.46 19.32
CA SER A 21 -6.98 8.19 20.38
C SER A 21 -7.29 6.70 20.49
N GLU A 22 -7.77 6.25 21.65
CA GLU A 22 -8.17 4.85 21.86
C GLU A 22 -9.16 4.34 20.79
N LEU A 23 -10.11 5.18 20.37
CA LEU A 23 -11.08 4.83 19.34
C LEU A 23 -10.42 4.68 17.96
N GLU A 24 -9.48 5.57 17.62
CA GLU A 24 -8.71 5.51 16.39
C GLU A 24 -7.83 4.26 16.35
N MET A 25 -7.11 3.97 17.44
CA MET A 25 -6.30 2.77 17.58
C MET A 25 -7.14 1.50 17.44
N GLN A 26 -8.33 1.44 18.06
CA GLN A 26 -9.24 0.29 17.90
C GLN A 26 -9.71 0.12 16.45
N ARG A 27 -10.08 1.21 15.78
CA ARG A 27 -10.50 1.19 14.37
C ARG A 27 -9.36 0.79 13.43
N LEU A 28 -8.14 1.26 13.69
CA LEU A 28 -6.94 0.85 12.98
C LEU A 28 -6.70 -0.65 13.15
N ARG A 29 -6.71 -1.15 14.39
CA ARG A 29 -6.48 -2.57 14.68
C ARG A 29 -7.48 -3.49 13.99
N LEU A 30 -8.77 -3.17 14.07
CA LEU A 30 -9.82 -3.94 13.40
C LEU A 30 -9.60 -3.96 11.89
N TRP A 31 -9.35 -2.80 11.29
CA TRP A 31 -9.11 -2.70 9.85
C TRP A 31 -7.86 -3.46 9.39
N MET A 32 -6.75 -3.35 10.12
CA MET A 32 -5.53 -4.12 9.83
C MET A 32 -5.79 -5.61 9.98
N LYS A 33 -6.51 -6.04 11.03
CA LYS A 33 -6.87 -7.43 11.24
C LYS A 33 -7.66 -7.98 10.05
N ASP A 34 -8.70 -7.28 9.63
CA ASP A 34 -9.57 -7.75 8.55
C ASP A 34 -8.87 -7.75 7.19
N SER A 35 -7.99 -6.78 6.94
CA SER A 35 -7.35 -6.61 5.62
C SER A 35 -6.03 -7.38 5.48
N LEU A 36 -5.25 -7.48 6.56
CA LEU A 36 -3.90 -8.05 6.55
C LEU A 36 -3.78 -9.36 7.32
N GLY A 37 -4.70 -9.64 8.24
CA GLY A 37 -4.64 -10.78 9.15
C GLY A 37 -3.74 -10.56 10.38
N PHE A 38 -3.21 -9.35 10.56
CA PHE A 38 -2.42 -8.94 11.72
C PHE A 38 -2.75 -7.50 12.09
N TRP A 39 -2.41 -7.07 13.31
CA TRP A 39 -2.61 -5.70 13.76
C TRP A 39 -1.48 -5.21 14.65
N VAL A 40 -1.38 -3.89 14.76
CA VAL A 40 -0.36 -3.24 15.57
C VAL A 40 -0.79 -3.14 17.04
N VAL A 41 0.16 -3.39 17.94
CA VAL A 41 0.04 -3.20 19.38
C VAL A 41 1.16 -2.27 19.81
N VAL A 42 0.82 -1.24 20.58
CA VAL A 42 1.79 -0.29 21.11
C VAL A 42 1.84 -0.49 22.61
N GLU A 43 3.04 -0.70 23.14
CA GLU A 43 3.26 -0.89 24.57
C GLU A 43 4.36 0.07 25.07
N PRO A 44 4.19 0.64 26.28
CA PRO A 44 5.26 1.40 26.91
C PRO A 44 6.41 0.46 27.30
N GLY A 45 7.61 0.74 26.80
CA GLY A 45 8.86 0.13 27.25
C GLY A 45 9.62 1.03 28.22
N VAL A 46 10.77 0.57 28.71
CA VAL A 46 11.62 1.36 29.60
C VAL A 46 12.27 2.50 28.80
N GLY A 47 11.70 3.70 28.88
CA GLY A 47 12.22 4.92 28.24
C GLY A 47 12.01 5.00 26.73
N HIS A 48 11.27 4.06 26.13
CA HIS A 48 10.94 4.04 24.70
C HIS A 48 9.62 3.32 24.47
N ILE A 49 9.00 3.56 23.31
CA ILE A 49 7.77 2.89 22.89
C ILE A 49 8.15 1.62 22.13
N GLN A 50 7.41 0.54 22.36
CA GLN A 50 7.55 -0.70 21.60
C GLN A 50 6.37 -0.87 20.66
N VAL A 51 6.68 -1.00 19.37
CA VAL A 51 5.70 -1.38 18.34
C VAL A 51 5.79 -2.89 18.16
N LYS A 52 4.66 -3.56 18.40
CA LYS A 52 4.51 -5.00 18.27
C LYS A 52 3.47 -5.33 17.20
N ILE A 53 3.64 -6.48 16.55
CA ILE A 53 2.63 -7.04 15.65
C ILE A 53 2.01 -8.26 16.34
N ALA A 54 0.69 -8.29 16.33
CA ALA A 54 -0.11 -9.41 16.79
C ALA A 54 -0.88 -10.03 15.62
N ASP A 55 -1.05 -11.33 15.66
CA ASP A 55 -1.88 -12.09 14.72
C ASP A 55 -2.70 -13.13 15.52
N GLU A 56 -3.63 -13.85 14.88
CA GLU A 56 -4.46 -14.83 15.60
C GLU A 56 -3.70 -16.11 16.01
N LYS A 57 -2.54 -16.37 15.42
CA LYS A 57 -1.78 -17.62 15.56
C LYS A 57 -0.67 -17.52 16.59
N HIS A 58 -0.15 -16.32 16.83
CA HIS A 58 1.03 -16.07 17.67
C HIS A 58 0.80 -14.92 18.65
N PRO A 59 1.46 -14.96 19.82
CA PRO A 59 1.46 -13.81 20.73
C PRO A 59 2.10 -12.57 20.07
N PRO A 60 1.80 -11.35 20.55
CA PRO A 60 2.42 -10.13 20.04
C PRO A 60 3.94 -10.20 20.09
N ARG A 61 4.60 -9.88 18.97
CA ARG A 61 6.07 -9.89 18.82
C ARG A 61 6.56 -8.49 18.47
N ASN A 62 7.75 -8.13 18.94
CA ASN A 62 8.35 -6.86 18.58
C ASN A 62 8.55 -6.80 17.07
N ILE A 63 8.20 -5.68 16.44
CA ILE A 63 8.41 -5.49 15.01
C ILE A 63 9.90 -5.63 14.63
N ALA A 64 10.81 -5.29 15.54
CA ALA A 64 12.25 -5.48 15.37
C ALA A 64 12.68 -6.96 15.36
N ASP A 65 11.88 -7.84 15.97
CA ASP A 65 12.11 -9.30 15.98
C ASP A 65 11.41 -10.00 14.80
N LEU A 66 10.60 -9.27 14.03
CA LEU A 66 9.91 -9.74 12.85
C LEU A 66 10.72 -9.39 11.59
N GLY A 67 10.58 -10.19 10.54
CA GLY A 67 11.29 -9.96 9.28
C GLY A 67 11.01 -8.58 8.68
N PHE A 68 11.97 -8.06 7.91
CA PHE A 68 11.98 -6.70 7.35
C PHE A 68 10.67 -6.25 6.67
N GLY A 69 9.91 -7.18 6.09
CA GLY A 69 8.64 -6.88 5.43
C GLY A 69 7.59 -6.23 6.34
N TYR A 70 7.51 -6.56 7.64
CA TYR A 70 6.55 -5.93 8.56
C TYR A 70 6.88 -4.45 8.83
N SER A 71 8.16 -4.13 8.95
CA SER A 71 8.64 -2.76 9.16
C SER A 71 8.44 -1.88 7.93
N GLN A 72 8.47 -2.45 6.72
CA GLN A 72 8.25 -1.72 5.47
C GLN A 72 6.76 -1.52 5.15
N ILE A 73 5.91 -2.53 5.42
CA ILE A 73 4.47 -2.43 5.12
C ILE A 73 3.75 -1.51 6.10
N LEU A 74 4.19 -1.43 7.37
CA LEU A 74 3.46 -0.69 8.39
C LEU A 74 3.31 0.81 8.06
N PRO A 75 4.37 1.56 7.66
CA PRO A 75 4.22 2.95 7.23
C PRO A 75 3.22 3.14 6.10
N ILE A 76 3.23 2.25 5.09
CA ILE A 76 2.31 2.28 3.95
C ILE A 76 0.87 2.13 4.42
N VAL A 77 0.62 1.12 5.26
CA VAL A 77 -0.71 0.81 5.81
C VAL A 77 -1.25 1.98 6.64
N LEU A 78 -0.41 2.62 7.43
CA LEU A 78 -0.81 3.77 8.25
C LEU A 78 -1.09 5.01 7.40
N GLN A 79 -0.29 5.26 6.36
CA GLN A 79 -0.55 6.35 5.41
C GLN A 79 -1.88 6.14 4.66
N LEU A 80 -2.15 4.91 4.21
CA LEU A 80 -3.44 4.56 3.60
C LEU A 80 -4.59 4.74 4.60
N TRP A 81 -4.45 4.24 5.83
CA TRP A 81 -5.48 4.34 6.87
C TRP A 81 -5.83 5.78 7.21
N LYS A 82 -4.82 6.65 7.33
CA LYS A 82 -5.02 8.07 7.67
C LYS A 82 -5.70 8.83 6.54
N ASN A 83 -5.35 8.51 5.29
CA ASN A 83 -5.82 9.25 4.12
C ASN A 83 -7.08 8.67 3.46
N ARG A 84 -7.58 7.51 3.90
CA ARG A 84 -8.82 6.89 3.37
C ARG A 84 -10.10 7.66 3.68
N SER A 85 -10.08 8.53 4.70
CA SER A 85 -11.28 9.23 5.19
C SER A 85 -10.99 10.70 5.45
N VAL A 86 -10.89 11.49 4.38
CA VAL A 86 -11.04 12.94 4.46
C VAL A 86 -12.54 13.26 4.42
N SER A 87 -13.25 12.86 5.47
CA SER A 87 -14.69 13.14 5.63
C SER A 87 -14.97 13.72 7.01
N GLY A 88 -14.36 14.87 7.27
CA GLY A 88 -14.96 15.88 8.13
C GLY A 88 -15.72 16.85 7.24
N ALA A 89 -17.03 17.02 7.45
CA ALA A 89 -17.95 17.84 6.66
C ALA A 89 -17.63 19.36 6.64
N SER A 90 -16.45 19.77 7.09
CA SER A 90 -16.10 21.16 7.37
C SER A 90 -14.70 21.57 6.89
N SER A 91 -13.96 20.69 6.21
CA SER A 91 -12.70 21.05 5.54
C SER A 91 -12.81 20.83 4.04
N PRO A 92 -12.29 21.75 3.19
CA PRO A 92 -12.23 21.52 1.75
C PRO A 92 -11.56 20.16 1.50
N GLN A 93 -12.16 19.32 0.64
CA GLN A 93 -11.62 18.01 0.27
C GLN A 93 -10.20 18.20 -0.28
N LYS A 94 -9.20 18.06 0.59
CA LYS A 94 -7.81 18.09 0.20
C LYS A 94 -7.56 16.81 -0.58
N ARG A 95 -7.27 16.95 -1.88
CA ARG A 95 -6.78 15.83 -2.68
C ARG A 95 -5.42 15.41 -2.11
N VAL A 96 -5.28 14.14 -1.80
CA VAL A 96 -4.04 13.55 -1.30
C VAL A 96 -3.48 12.66 -2.39
N LEU A 97 -2.22 12.90 -2.77
CA LEU A 97 -1.47 12.02 -3.65
C LEU A 97 -0.43 11.29 -2.81
N LEU A 98 -0.49 9.96 -2.84
CA LEU A 98 0.47 9.09 -2.19
C LEU A 98 1.31 8.41 -3.27
N ALA A 99 2.59 8.77 -3.35
CA ALA A 99 3.54 8.16 -4.26
C ALA A 99 4.39 7.13 -3.49
N MET A 100 4.52 5.93 -4.02
CA MET A 100 5.30 4.85 -3.43
C MET A 100 6.26 4.27 -4.45
N GLU A 101 7.52 4.10 -4.03
CA GLU A 101 8.55 3.44 -4.82
C GLU A 101 8.76 2.03 -4.27
N GLN A 102 8.55 1.03 -5.13
CA GLN A 102 8.81 -0.39 -4.86
C GLN A 102 8.30 -0.88 -3.49
N PRO A 103 7.02 -0.64 -3.11
CA PRO A 103 6.49 -1.06 -1.81
C PRO A 103 6.44 -2.59 -1.61
N GLU A 104 6.67 -3.37 -2.66
CA GLU A 104 6.78 -4.82 -2.64
C GLU A 104 8.13 -5.34 -2.13
N LEU A 105 9.15 -4.49 -2.05
CA LEU A 105 10.53 -4.94 -1.82
C LEU A 105 10.65 -5.63 -0.46
N HIS A 106 11.26 -6.82 -0.43
CA HIS A 106 11.33 -7.74 0.73
C HIS A 106 9.98 -8.22 1.30
N LEU A 107 8.88 -8.01 0.59
CA LEU A 107 7.56 -8.47 1.00
C LEU A 107 7.23 -9.81 0.36
N HIS A 108 6.67 -10.71 1.16
CA HIS A 108 6.16 -11.98 0.63
C HIS A 108 5.03 -11.71 -0.40
N PRO A 109 4.95 -12.45 -1.52
CA PRO A 109 3.94 -12.27 -2.55
C PRO A 109 2.51 -12.08 -2.03
N ASP A 110 2.07 -12.92 -1.09
CA ASP A 110 0.75 -12.81 -0.46
C ASP A 110 0.45 -11.42 0.14
N TYR A 111 1.46 -10.75 0.72
CA TYR A 111 1.28 -9.42 1.28
C TYR A 111 1.35 -8.33 0.20
N GLN A 112 2.02 -8.56 -0.92
CA GLN A 112 1.98 -7.64 -2.07
C GLN A 112 0.54 -7.55 -2.61
N ALA A 113 -0.13 -8.70 -2.77
CA ALA A 113 -1.54 -8.74 -3.15
C ALA A 113 -2.45 -8.01 -2.14
N LYS A 114 -2.22 -8.21 -0.83
CA LYS A 114 -2.98 -7.50 0.22
C LYS A 114 -2.75 -5.98 0.21
N ILE A 115 -1.56 -5.51 -0.14
CA ILE A 115 -1.31 -4.08 -0.30
C ILE A 115 -2.13 -3.52 -1.48
N ALA A 116 -2.20 -4.23 -2.61
CA ALA A 116 -3.06 -3.82 -3.72
C ALA A 116 -4.53 -3.73 -3.29
N ASP A 117 -5.03 -4.73 -2.56
CA ASP A 117 -6.40 -4.73 -2.02
C ASP A 117 -6.64 -3.52 -1.12
N LEU A 118 -5.67 -3.21 -0.24
CA LEU A 118 -5.73 -2.05 0.63
C LEU A 118 -5.78 -0.73 -0.16
N MET A 119 -4.91 -0.56 -1.15
CA MET A 119 -4.87 0.64 -2.00
C MET A 119 -6.22 0.86 -2.67
N VAL A 120 -6.76 -0.16 -3.34
CA VAL A 120 -8.07 -0.11 -4.01
C VAL A 120 -9.18 0.19 -3.03
N SER A 121 -9.20 -0.47 -1.86
CA SER A 121 -10.22 -0.21 -0.83
C SER A 121 -10.23 1.25 -0.35
N CYS A 122 -9.07 1.91 -0.35
CA CYS A 122 -8.92 3.30 0.08
C CYS A 122 -9.24 4.30 -1.05
N THR A 123 -8.95 3.97 -2.30
CA THR A 123 -9.16 4.87 -3.45
C THR A 123 -10.57 4.78 -4.04
N SER A 124 -11.21 3.62 -4.02
CA SER A 124 -12.51 3.37 -4.68
C SER A 124 -13.73 3.88 -3.92
N THR A 125 -13.57 4.52 -2.76
CA THR A 125 -14.73 5.10 -2.05
C THR A 125 -15.20 6.38 -2.76
N GLN A 126 -16.52 6.57 -2.91
CA GLN A 126 -17.07 7.73 -3.64
C GLN A 126 -16.66 9.09 -3.06
N SER A 127 -16.25 9.13 -1.79
CA SER A 127 -15.75 10.33 -1.10
C SER A 127 -14.23 10.37 -0.99
N SER A 128 -13.51 9.43 -1.61
CA SER A 128 -12.05 9.36 -1.53
C SER A 128 -11.43 10.53 -2.28
N SER A 129 -10.60 11.27 -1.56
CA SER A 129 -9.70 12.27 -2.15
C SER A 129 -8.29 11.72 -2.38
N LEU A 130 -8.08 10.42 -2.09
CA LEU A 130 -6.80 9.74 -2.23
C LEU A 130 -6.58 9.31 -3.69
N ARG A 131 -5.36 9.57 -4.17
CA ARG A 131 -4.80 9.04 -5.41
C ARG A 131 -3.46 8.39 -5.08
N VAL A 132 -3.15 7.30 -5.76
CA VAL A 132 -1.91 6.55 -5.54
C VAL A 132 -1.12 6.56 -6.84
N ILE A 133 0.18 6.84 -6.75
CA ILE A 133 1.17 6.55 -7.80
C ILE A 133 2.07 5.47 -7.22
N LEU A 134 2.25 4.41 -7.99
CA LEU A 134 2.97 3.22 -7.58
C LEU A 134 4.02 2.90 -8.64
N GLU A 135 5.28 2.92 -8.26
CA GLU A 135 6.34 2.28 -9.03
C GLU A 135 6.52 0.86 -8.52
N THR A 136 6.49 -0.12 -9.43
CA THR A 136 6.60 -1.53 -9.08
C THR A 136 7.23 -2.35 -10.20
N HIS A 137 7.97 -3.39 -9.82
CA HIS A 137 8.44 -4.46 -10.70
C HIS A 137 7.77 -5.80 -10.36
N SER A 138 6.75 -5.79 -9.48
CA SER A 138 6.06 -6.98 -9.03
C SER A 138 4.99 -7.42 -10.02
N ASP A 139 5.18 -8.61 -10.60
CA ASP A 139 4.15 -9.31 -11.34
C ASP A 139 2.94 -9.63 -10.44
N HIS A 140 3.15 -9.92 -9.15
CA HIS A 140 2.09 -10.17 -8.19
C HIS A 140 1.17 -8.96 -7.98
N LEU A 141 1.70 -7.74 -7.94
CA LEU A 141 0.89 -6.52 -7.84
C LEU A 141 0.05 -6.30 -9.11
N ILE A 142 0.69 -6.37 -10.27
CA ILE A 142 0.01 -6.19 -11.56
C ILE A 142 -1.09 -7.24 -11.75
N ASN A 143 -0.79 -8.52 -11.49
CA ASN A 143 -1.76 -9.60 -11.58
C ASN A 143 -2.91 -9.44 -10.56
N ARG A 144 -2.63 -8.91 -9.36
CA ARG A 144 -3.68 -8.66 -8.37
C ARG A 144 -4.62 -7.53 -8.81
N PHE A 145 -4.10 -6.44 -9.39
CA PHE A 145 -4.95 -5.39 -9.94
C PHE A 145 -5.87 -5.91 -11.05
N GLY A 146 -5.34 -6.70 -11.99
CA GLY A 146 -6.16 -7.37 -13.00
C GLY A 146 -7.24 -8.27 -12.38
N SER A 147 -6.88 -9.06 -11.35
CA SER A 147 -7.84 -9.88 -10.63
C SER A 147 -8.95 -9.06 -9.97
N LEU A 148 -8.62 -7.92 -9.36
CA LEU A 148 -9.60 -7.02 -8.74
C LEU A 148 -10.56 -6.39 -9.76
N ILE A 149 -10.11 -6.16 -10.99
CA ILE A 149 -10.96 -5.72 -12.10
C ILE A 149 -11.92 -6.84 -12.50
N ASN A 150 -11.41 -8.05 -12.71
CA ASN A 150 -12.23 -9.22 -13.03
C ASN A 150 -13.27 -9.54 -11.93
N GLU A 151 -12.92 -9.29 -10.66
CA GLU A 151 -13.82 -9.42 -9.51
C GLU A 151 -14.86 -8.28 -9.42
N GLY A 152 -14.72 -7.20 -10.21
CA GLY A 152 -15.60 -6.03 -10.19
C GLY A 152 -15.37 -5.08 -9.00
N THR A 153 -14.24 -5.20 -8.32
CA THR A 153 -13.89 -4.35 -7.15
C THR A 153 -13.13 -3.08 -7.57
N LEU A 154 -12.45 -3.13 -8.73
CA LEU A 154 -11.75 -2.01 -9.36
C LEU A 154 -12.29 -1.82 -10.78
N SER A 155 -12.57 -0.58 -11.21
CA SER A 155 -12.84 -0.31 -12.62
C SER A 155 -11.54 -0.28 -13.41
N ALA A 156 -11.53 -0.78 -14.65
CA ALA A 156 -10.38 -0.61 -15.53
C ALA A 156 -10.04 0.87 -15.76
N ASP A 157 -11.05 1.75 -15.77
CA ASP A 157 -10.88 3.21 -15.89
C ASP A 157 -10.24 3.87 -14.66
N ASP A 158 -10.22 3.20 -13.50
CA ASP A 158 -9.70 3.73 -12.24
C ASP A 158 -8.20 3.43 -12.03
N ILE A 159 -7.57 2.72 -12.97
CA ILE A 159 -6.14 2.37 -12.94
C ILE A 159 -5.50 2.52 -14.32
N GLN A 160 -4.27 3.01 -14.36
CA GLN A 160 -3.48 3.11 -15.59
C GLN A 160 -2.07 2.61 -15.32
N ILE A 161 -1.52 1.83 -16.24
CA ILE A 161 -0.14 1.37 -16.17
C ILE A 161 0.71 2.18 -17.14
N LEU A 162 1.83 2.70 -16.64
CA LEU A 162 2.85 3.36 -17.42
C LEU A 162 4.09 2.47 -17.42
N VAL A 163 4.41 1.89 -18.57
CA VAL A 163 5.62 1.10 -18.76
C VAL A 163 6.71 2.05 -19.22
N VAL A 164 7.82 2.10 -18.48
CA VAL A 164 8.98 2.91 -18.82
C VAL A 164 10.06 1.98 -19.38
N ASN A 165 10.44 2.19 -20.65
CA ASN A 165 11.46 1.41 -21.36
C ASN A 165 12.61 2.31 -21.83
N GLU A 166 13.71 1.70 -22.24
CA GLU A 166 14.83 2.38 -22.93
C GLU A 166 14.66 2.23 -24.45
N ASP A 167 14.73 3.33 -25.21
CA ASP A 167 14.73 3.32 -26.68
C ASP A 167 16.12 2.93 -27.26
N ASP A 168 16.20 2.76 -28.57
CA ASP A 168 17.46 2.43 -29.26
C ASP A 168 18.60 3.46 -29.02
N GLU A 169 18.24 4.69 -28.66
CA GLU A 169 19.17 5.80 -28.39
C GLU A 169 19.48 5.99 -26.90
N LYS A 170 18.98 5.09 -26.04
CA LYS A 170 19.10 5.12 -24.57
C LYS A 170 18.33 6.23 -23.86
N ASN A 171 17.26 6.73 -24.48
CA ASN A 171 16.32 7.63 -23.83
C ASN A 171 15.17 6.84 -23.19
N SER A 172 14.55 7.41 -22.16
CA SER A 172 13.35 6.83 -21.56
C SER A 172 12.14 7.07 -22.44
N GLU A 173 11.47 5.98 -22.85
CA GLU A 173 10.18 6.00 -23.53
C GLU A 173 9.08 5.50 -22.57
N VAL A 174 7.93 6.16 -22.58
CA VAL A 174 6.78 5.79 -21.74
C VAL A 174 5.64 5.28 -22.61
N ASN A 175 5.25 4.03 -22.39
CA ASN A 175 4.14 3.37 -23.05
C ASN A 175 2.97 3.22 -22.08
N VAL A 176 1.77 3.62 -22.52
CA VAL A 176 0.55 3.43 -21.73
C VAL A 176 0.00 2.04 -22.00
N VAL A 177 -0.21 1.28 -20.93
CA VAL A 177 -0.89 -0.01 -20.96
C VAL A 177 -2.16 0.07 -20.12
N GLU A 178 -3.25 -0.40 -20.71
CA GLU A 178 -4.57 -0.41 -20.09
C GLU A 178 -4.98 -1.85 -19.81
N PHE A 179 -5.76 -2.01 -18.74
CA PHE A 179 -6.48 -3.25 -18.52
C PHE A 179 -7.75 -3.27 -19.37
N SER A 180 -8.12 -4.44 -19.85
CA SER A 180 -9.46 -4.70 -20.37
C SER A 180 -10.46 -4.83 -19.21
N ASP A 181 -11.76 -4.76 -19.52
CA ASP A 181 -12.85 -4.89 -18.54
C ASP A 181 -12.86 -6.24 -17.79
N ASP A 182 -12.19 -7.27 -18.33
CA ASP A 182 -12.00 -8.58 -17.70
C ASP A 182 -10.70 -8.68 -16.89
N GLY A 183 -9.98 -7.58 -16.72
CA GLY A 183 -8.74 -7.52 -15.96
C GLY A 183 -7.51 -8.06 -16.67
N THR A 184 -7.60 -8.36 -17.96
CA THR A 184 -6.43 -8.75 -18.77
C THR A 184 -5.64 -7.53 -19.25
N LEU A 185 -4.31 -7.67 -19.39
CA LEU A 185 -3.46 -6.61 -19.94
C LEU A 185 -3.63 -6.58 -21.47
N GLY A 186 -3.79 -5.37 -22.03
CA GLY A 186 -3.91 -5.20 -23.47
C GLY A 186 -2.64 -5.56 -24.27
N ASP A 187 -2.78 -5.60 -25.59
CA ASP A 187 -1.74 -6.05 -26.54
C ASP A 187 -0.42 -5.24 -26.50
N ASN A 188 -0.44 -4.03 -25.94
CA ASN A 188 0.74 -3.17 -25.81
C ASN A 188 1.65 -3.53 -24.62
N TRP A 189 1.33 -4.61 -23.88
CA TRP A 189 2.21 -5.08 -22.81
C TRP A 189 3.55 -5.59 -23.37
N PRO A 190 4.70 -5.14 -22.84
CA PRO A 190 6.01 -5.60 -23.29
C PRO A 190 6.19 -7.12 -23.16
N LEU A 191 6.52 -7.78 -24.28
CA LEU A 191 6.86 -9.20 -24.29
C LEU A 191 8.08 -9.45 -23.40
N GLY A 192 7.97 -10.43 -22.52
CA GLY A 192 9.09 -10.83 -21.65
C GLY A 192 9.40 -9.87 -20.50
N PHE A 193 8.53 -8.91 -20.20
CA PHE A 193 8.79 -7.94 -19.12
C PHE A 193 9.06 -8.57 -17.74
N PHE A 194 8.40 -9.69 -17.44
CA PHE A 194 8.64 -10.46 -16.20
C PHE A 194 9.49 -11.71 -16.42
N THR A 195 9.96 -11.96 -17.65
CA THR A 195 10.92 -13.03 -17.87
C THR A 195 12.29 -12.52 -17.46
N PRO A 196 13.10 -13.33 -16.74
CA PRO A 196 14.50 -12.99 -16.55
C PRO A 196 15.14 -12.76 -17.92
N GLU A 197 15.81 -11.64 -18.12
CA GLU A 197 16.77 -11.54 -19.22
C GLU A 197 17.79 -12.67 -19.00
N ASP A 198 17.99 -13.51 -20.01
CA ASP A 198 19.01 -14.56 -19.94
C ASP A 198 20.35 -13.91 -19.51
N ALA A 199 20.87 -14.38 -18.36
CA ALA A 199 22.06 -13.86 -17.68
C ALA A 199 23.36 -13.98 -18.49
#